data_AF-A0A3C0DIW8-F1
#
_entry.id   AF-A0A3C0DIW8-F1
#
_cell.length_a   1.000
_cell.length_b   1.000
_cell.length_c   1.000
_cell.angle_alpha   90.00
_cell.angle_beta   90.00
_cell.angle_gamma   90.00
#
_symmetry.space_group_name_H-M   'P 1'
#
loop_
_entity.id
_entity.type
_entity.pdbx_description
1 polymer ?
#
loop_
_entity_poly.entity_id
_entity_poly.type
_entity_poly.pdbx_seq_one_letter_code
_entity_poly.pdbx_strand_id
1 'polypeptide(L)'
;MLLQSFEKALLAYPRSDHQHRIEHLEIPRPDHFERAARLGVAVAMQPAFDYYWGQRGGDYEATLGPERWSRSNALKSALEAGVLVAGGSDAG
;
A
#
# COMPACT_ATOMS: atom_id res chain seq x y z
N MET A 1 10.86 -6.42 0.05
CA MET A 1 10.82 -7.62 -0.82
C MET A 1 10.22 -7.32 -2.18
N LEU A 2 9.02 -6.72 -2.32
CA LEU A 2 8.48 -6.34 -3.65
C LEU A 2 9.04 -5.02 -4.23
N LEU A 3 8.95 -3.90 -3.49
CA LEU A 3 9.49 -2.60 -3.94
C LEU A 3 10.98 -2.65 -4.30
N GLN A 4 11.75 -3.47 -3.61
CA GLN A 4 13.17 -3.71 -3.92
C GLN A 4 13.35 -4.44 -5.25
N SER A 5 12.44 -5.35 -5.60
CA SER A 5 12.47 -6.03 -6.91
C SER A 5 12.11 -5.06 -8.04
N PHE A 6 11.11 -4.19 -7.84
CA PHE A 6 10.81 -3.12 -8.79
C PHE A 6 12.00 -2.17 -8.97
N GLU A 7 12.60 -1.72 -7.88
CA GLU A 7 13.80 -0.87 -7.90
C GLU A 7 14.94 -1.53 -8.69
N LYS A 8 15.29 -2.79 -8.38
CA LYS A 8 16.33 -3.52 -9.13
C LYS A 8 15.98 -3.68 -10.61
N ALA A 9 14.74 -4.00 -10.94
CA ALA A 9 14.31 -4.19 -12.32
C ALA A 9 14.34 -2.87 -13.11
N LEU A 10 13.89 -1.77 -12.51
CA LEU A 10 13.90 -0.44 -13.14
C LEU A 10 15.32 0.14 -13.26
N LEU A 11 16.23 -0.22 -12.35
CA LEU A 11 17.66 0.10 -12.51
C LEU A 11 18.30 -0.67 -13.67
N ALA A 12 18.00 -1.97 -13.80
CA ALA A 12 18.55 -2.81 -14.86
C ALA A 12 17.92 -2.51 -16.23
N TYR A 13 16.62 -2.18 -16.26
CA TYR A 13 15.84 -1.92 -17.47
C TYR A 13 14.93 -0.70 -17.26
N PRO A 14 15.46 0.53 -17.41
CA PRO A 14 14.71 1.75 -17.18
C PRO A 14 13.49 1.88 -18.10
N ARG A 15 12.31 2.06 -17.50
CA ARG A 15 11.04 2.33 -18.19
C ARG A 15 10.25 3.33 -17.37
N SER A 16 9.96 4.50 -17.93
CA SER A 16 9.22 5.55 -17.25
C SER A 16 7.71 5.29 -17.19
N ASP A 17 7.19 4.39 -18.02
CA ASP A 17 5.77 4.06 -18.19
C ASP A 17 5.46 2.61 -17.79
N HIS A 18 6.20 2.06 -16.82
CA HIS A 18 6.15 0.64 -16.46
C HIS A 18 4.80 0.17 -15.89
N GLN A 19 3.90 1.09 -15.50
CA GLN A 19 2.54 0.81 -15.01
C GLN A 19 2.48 -0.23 -13.88
N HIS A 20 3.51 -0.30 -13.05
CA HIS A 20 3.56 -1.24 -11.94
C HIS A 20 2.67 -0.73 -10.80
N ARG A 21 1.96 -1.66 -10.16
CA ARG A 21 1.15 -1.36 -8.98
C ARG A 21 1.28 -2.45 -7.92
N ILE A 22 1.00 -2.07 -6.68
CA ILE A 22 0.89 -2.99 -5.54
C ILE A 22 -0.57 -3.02 -5.10
N GLU A 23 -1.13 -4.22 -5.00
CA GLU A 23 -2.51 -4.44 -4.53
C GLU A 23 -2.57 -4.48 -3.00
N HIS A 24 -3.68 -4.01 -2.44
CA HIS A 24 -4.05 -3.95 -1.03
C HIS A 24 -3.17 -3.05 -0.16
N LEU A 25 -1.88 -3.37 -0.02
CA LEU A 25 -0.88 -2.70 0.83
C LEU A 25 -1.43 -2.28 2.21
N GLU A 26 -2.19 -3.16 2.84
CA GLU A 26 -2.95 -2.88 4.07
C GLU A 26 -2.06 -2.67 5.29
N ILE A 27 -0.84 -3.23 5.31
CA ILE A 27 0.08 -3.15 6.44
C ILE A 27 1.42 -2.58 5.96
N PRO A 28 1.46 -1.29 5.60
CA PRO A 28 2.67 -0.67 5.09
C PRO A 28 3.70 -0.50 6.20
N ARG A 29 4.98 -0.53 5.83
CA ARG A 29 6.03 0.07 6.65
C ARG A 29 6.06 1.58 6.41
N PRO A 30 6.63 2.39 7.34
CA PRO A 30 6.73 3.83 7.16
C PRO A 30 7.38 4.26 5.83
N ASP A 31 8.33 3.49 5.31
CA ASP A 31 9.07 3.81 4.08
C ASP A 31 8.35 3.43 2.77
N HIS A 32 7.25 2.66 2.82
CA HIS A 32 6.70 2.04 1.61
C HIS A 32 6.10 3.03 0.63
N PHE A 33 5.32 4.00 1.10
CA PHE A 33 4.65 4.97 0.21
C PHE A 33 5.66 5.91 -0.44
N GLU A 34 6.61 6.45 0.33
CA GLU A 34 7.68 7.28 -0.24
C GLU A 34 8.48 6.54 -1.30
N ARG A 35 8.78 5.26 -1.07
CA ARG A 35 9.47 4.41 -2.05
C ARG A 35 8.64 4.16 -3.29
N ALA A 36 7.35 3.88 -3.13
CA ALA A 36 6.44 3.68 -4.25
C ALA A 36 6.37 4.95 -5.12
N ALA A 37 6.21 6.12 -4.49
CA ALA A 37 6.21 7.42 -5.17
C ALA A 37 7.51 7.67 -5.95
N ARG A 38 8.67 7.46 -5.31
CA ARG A 38 9.98 7.63 -5.98
C ARG A 38 10.17 6.71 -7.18
N LEU A 39 9.60 5.49 -7.12
CA LEU A 39 9.72 4.50 -8.18
C LEU A 39 8.64 4.64 -9.27
N GLY A 40 7.65 5.54 -9.11
CA GLY A 40 6.51 5.63 -10.03
C GLY A 40 5.52 4.45 -9.92
N VAL A 41 5.57 3.70 -8.82
CA VAL A 41 4.71 2.53 -8.57
C VAL A 41 3.41 2.98 -7.93
N ALA A 42 2.27 2.64 -8.55
CA ALA A 42 0.95 2.93 -8.00
C ALA A 42 0.57 1.96 -6.87
N VAL A 43 -0.43 2.33 -6.07
CA VAL A 43 -1.04 1.42 -5.09
C VAL A 43 -2.54 1.35 -5.33
N ALA A 44 -3.09 0.15 -5.26
CA ALA A 44 -4.52 -0.09 -5.31
C ALA A 44 -4.96 -0.55 -3.92
N MET A 45 -5.88 0.18 -3.30
CA MET A 45 -6.28 -0.02 -1.91
C MET A 45 -7.81 -0.12 -1.80
N GLN A 46 -8.32 -0.75 -0.75
CA GLN A 46 -9.75 -0.99 -0.56
C GLN A 46 -10.26 -0.31 0.73
N PRO A 47 -10.80 0.92 0.64
CA PRO A 47 -11.27 1.66 1.81
C PRO A 47 -12.34 0.93 2.63
N ALA A 48 -13.11 0.04 2.00
CA ALA A 48 -14.12 -0.76 2.70
C ALA A 48 -13.51 -1.69 3.77
N PHE A 49 -12.22 -2.01 3.68
CA PHE A 49 -11.58 -2.96 4.58
C PHE A 49 -11.44 -2.37 6.01
N ASP A 50 -11.39 -1.04 6.14
CA ASP A 50 -11.48 -0.37 7.44
C ASP A 50 -12.81 -0.63 8.16
N TYR A 51 -13.89 -0.80 7.40
CA TYR A 51 -15.23 -1.04 7.96
C TYR A 51 -15.44 -2.50 8.35
N TYR A 52 -14.93 -3.44 7.54
CA TYR A 52 -15.16 -4.86 7.76
C TYR A 52 -14.15 -5.49 8.74
N TRP A 53 -12.88 -5.09 8.66
CA TRP A 53 -11.80 -5.72 9.43
C TRP A 53 -10.92 -4.74 10.22
N GLY A 54 -10.78 -3.50 9.75
CA GLY A 54 -9.89 -2.48 10.31
C GLY A 54 -10.47 -1.68 11.47
N GLN A 55 -11.74 -1.87 11.84
CA GLN A 55 -12.35 -1.21 12.98
C GLN A 55 -11.62 -1.56 14.29
N ARG A 56 -11.71 -0.68 15.28
CA ARG A 56 -11.20 -0.94 16.63
C ARG A 56 -11.87 -2.19 17.21
N GLY A 57 -11.08 -3.10 17.76
CA GLY A 57 -11.52 -4.42 18.23
C GLY A 57 -11.83 -5.42 17.11
N GLY A 58 -11.60 -5.04 15.85
CA GLY A 58 -11.79 -5.91 14.68
C GLY A 58 -10.62 -6.89 14.47
N ASP A 59 -10.73 -7.66 13.40
CA ASP A 59 -9.82 -8.77 13.08
C ASP A 59 -8.36 -8.30 12.91
N TYR A 60 -8.14 -7.11 12.37
CA TYR A 60 -6.79 -6.57 12.20
C TYR A 60 -6.15 -6.25 13.55
N GLU A 61 -6.88 -5.65 14.50
CA GLU A 61 -6.35 -5.36 15.84
C GLU A 61 -6.06 -6.65 16.60
N ALA A 62 -6.98 -7.62 16.54
CA ALA A 62 -6.82 -8.93 17.18
C ALA A 62 -5.61 -9.72 16.64
N THR A 63 -5.35 -9.65 15.33
CA THR A 63 -4.28 -10.41 14.67
C THR A 63 -2.93 -9.69 14.76
N LEU A 64 -2.92 -8.37 14.53
CA LEU A 64 -1.68 -7.61 14.38
C LEU A 64 -1.21 -6.99 15.70
N GLY A 65 -2.11 -6.86 16.68
CA GLY A 65 -1.89 -6.06 17.87
C GLY A 65 -2.03 -4.56 17.61
N PRO A 66 -2.24 -3.75 18.66
CA PRO A 66 -2.64 -2.35 18.55
C PRO A 66 -1.61 -1.47 17.81
N GLU A 67 -0.32 -1.76 17.96
CA GLU A 67 0.74 -0.96 17.34
C GLU A 67 0.75 -1.08 15.81
N ARG A 68 0.57 -2.29 15.27
CA ARG A 68 0.57 -2.51 13.81
C ARG A 68 -0.78 -2.19 13.19
N TRP A 69 -1.87 -2.52 13.87
CA TRP A 69 -3.21 -2.17 13.44
C TRP A 69 -3.40 -0.65 13.26
N SER A 70 -2.88 0.16 14.18
CA SER A 70 -3.00 1.62 14.09
C SER A 70 -2.30 2.25 12.87
N ARG A 71 -1.46 1.47 12.16
CA ARG A 71 -0.81 1.86 10.90
C ARG A 71 -1.37 1.16 9.67
N SER A 72 -2.41 0.34 9.84
CA SER A 72 -3.04 -0.38 8.74
C SER A 72 -3.90 0.55 7.88
N ASN A 73 -4.19 0.13 6.64
CA ASN A 73 -5.06 0.84 5.69
C ASN A 73 -4.74 2.34 5.56
N ALA A 74 -3.45 2.69 5.59
CA ALA A 74 -2.97 4.07 5.69
C ALA A 74 -3.11 4.88 4.38
N LEU A 75 -4.34 4.96 3.85
CA LEU A 75 -4.70 5.64 2.61
C LEU A 75 -4.29 7.12 2.63
N LYS A 76 -4.49 7.80 3.76
CA LYS A 76 -4.06 9.19 3.94
C LYS A 76 -2.55 9.34 3.71
N SER A 77 -1.74 8.45 4.29
CA SER A 77 -0.28 8.47 4.13
C SER A 77 0.16 8.19 2.70
N ALA A 78 -0.56 7.33 1.97
CA ALA A 78 -0.30 7.09 0.55
C ALA A 78 -0.51 8.37 -0.29
N LEU A 79 -1.62 9.07 -0.04
CA LEU A 79 -1.96 10.33 -0.72
C LEU A 79 -0.96 11.44 -0.37
N GLU A 80 -0.60 11.60 0.91
CA GLU A 80 0.38 12.61 1.36
C GLU A 80 1.78 12.36 0.80
N ALA A 81 2.16 11.10 0.58
CA ALA A 81 3.42 10.73 -0.05
C ALA A 81 3.44 10.96 -1.58
N GLY A 82 2.32 11.37 -2.19
CA GLY A 82 2.23 11.61 -3.63
C GLY A 82 2.18 10.34 -4.49
N VAL A 83 1.79 9.20 -3.90
CA VAL A 83 1.60 7.95 -4.65
C VAL A 83 0.34 8.04 -5.50
N LEU A 84 0.37 7.52 -6.73
CA LEU A 84 -0.86 7.30 -7.49
C LEU A 84 -1.69 6.20 -6.82
N VAL A 85 -2.88 6.55 -6.33
CA VAL A 85 -3.77 5.62 -5.64
C VAL A 85 -4.98 5.28 -6.50
N ALA A 86 -5.30 3.99 -6.60
CA ALA A 86 -6.56 3.49 -7.12
C ALA A 86 -7.40 2.91 -5.97
N GLY A 87 -8.72 3.11 -6.01
CA GLY A 87 -9.66 2.51 -5.07
C GLY A 87 -10.35 1.29 -5.68
N GLY A 88 -10.54 0.24 -4.90
CA GLY A 88 -11.24 -0.98 -5.32
C GLY A 88 -12.10 -1.59 -4.21
N SER A 89 -13.04 -2.47 -4.59
CA SER A 89 -13.83 -3.26 -3.66
C SER A 89 -13.28 -4.67 -3.43
N ASP A 90 -12.34 -5.12 -4.26
CA ASP A 90 -11.88 -6.52 -4.33
C ASP A 90 -13.04 -7.51 -4.57
N ALA A 91 -14.00 -7.11 -5.41
CA ALA A 91 -15.14 -7.94 -5.81
C ALA A 91 -14.80 -8.76 -7.06
N GLY A 92 -15.34 -9.99 -7.13
CA GLY A 92 -15.22 -10.89 -8.28
C GLY A 92 -16.40 -10.84 -9.24
#